data_AF-A0A3B9VZC2-F1
#
_entry.id   AF-A0A3B9VZC2-F1
#
_cell.length_a   1.000
_cell.length_b   1.000
_cell.length_c   1.000
_cell.angle_alpha   90.00
_cell.angle_beta   90.00
_cell.angle_gamma   90.00
#
_symmetry.space_group_name_H-M   'P 1'
#
loop_
_entity.id
_entity.type
_entity.pdbx_description
1 polymer ?
#
loop_
_entity_poly.entity_id
_entity_poly.type
_entity_poly.pdbx_seq_one_letter_code
_entity_poly.pdbx_strand_id
1 'polypeptide(L)' 'MTIHYLESAGDPRVADYTQLTDVHLRKLREPAEGMYIAESSRVLRRALAAGHRPRSFFLAEKWLADL' A
#
# COMPACT_ATOMS: atom_id res chain seq x y z
N MET A 1 16.34 1.63 3.06
CA MET A 1 15.16 1.10 2.35
C MET A 1 15.30 -0.42 2.35
N THR A 2 14.29 -1.15 2.80
CA THR A 2 14.34 -2.61 2.93
C THR A 2 13.43 -3.23 1.89
N ILE A 3 13.94 -4.21 1.13
CA ILE A 3 13.19 -4.92 0.10
C ILE A 3 12.84 -6.30 0.64
N HIS A 4 11.57 -6.69 0.51
CA HIS A 4 11.08 -8.01 0.84
C HIS A 4 10.51 -8.64 -0.42
N TYR A 5 11.12 -9.75 -0.86
CA TYR A 5 10.56 -10.58 -1.93
C TYR A 5 9.39 -11.40 -1.36
N LEU A 6 8.28 -11.38 -2.08
CA LEU A 6 7.06 -12.10 -1.73
C LEU A 6 6.74 -13.08 -2.86
N GLU A 7 6.52 -14.34 -2.51
CA GLU A 7 6.17 -15.38 -3.48
C GLU A 7 4.65 -15.53 -3.65
N SER A 8 3.86 -15.05 -2.69
CA SER A 8 2.39 -15.12 -2.74
C SER A 8 1.71 -13.97 -2.01
N ALA A 9 0.45 -13.70 -2.38
CA ALA A 9 -0.42 -12.76 -1.67
C ALA A 9 -0.90 -13.28 -0.30
N GLY A 10 -0.65 -14.56 0.02
CA GLY A 10 -0.97 -15.17 1.31
C GLY A 10 0.10 -14.96 2.38
N ASP A 11 1.18 -14.22 2.08
CA ASP A 11 2.24 -13.96 3.05
C ASP A 11 1.70 -13.18 4.27
N PRO A 12 1.90 -13.68 5.51
CA PRO A 12 1.38 -13.02 6.72
C PRO A 12 1.83 -11.56 6.89
N ARG A 13 2.99 -11.18 6.31
CA ARG A 13 3.51 -9.81 6.36
C ARG A 13 2.65 -8.80 5.59
N VAL A 14 1.80 -9.27 4.70
CA VAL A 14 0.91 -8.43 3.87
C VAL A 14 -0.57 -8.70 4.09
N ALA A 15 -0.93 -9.46 5.13
CA ALA A 15 -2.32 -9.77 5.44
C ALA A 15 -3.18 -8.52 5.65
N ASP A 16 -2.59 -7.42 6.14
CA ASP A 16 -3.24 -6.12 6.29
C ASP A 16 -3.50 -5.40 4.95
N TYR A 17 -2.92 -5.83 3.84
CA TYR A 17 -3.24 -5.33 2.50
C TYR A 17 -4.20 -6.26 1.75
N THR A 18 -4.16 -7.57 2.00
CA THR A 18 -4.89 -8.57 1.21
C THR A 18 -6.20 -9.04 1.84
N GLN A 19 -6.33 -8.93 3.17
CA GLN A 19 -7.53 -9.38 3.90
C GLN A 19 -8.50 -8.26 4.24
N LEU A 20 -8.18 -7.01 3.88
CA LEU A 20 -9.04 -5.86 4.16
C LEU A 20 -9.91 -5.53 2.94
N THR A 21 -11.23 -5.65 3.09
CA THR A 21 -12.17 -5.01 2.16
C THR A 21 -12.21 -3.50 2.42
N ASP A 22 -12.57 -2.69 1.43
CA ASP A 22 -12.66 -1.21 1.57
C ASP A 22 -13.48 -0.76 2.81
N VAL A 23 -14.49 -1.55 3.19
CA VAL A 23 -15.31 -1.32 4.39
C VAL A 23 -14.51 -1.57 5.68
N HIS A 24 -13.61 -2.55 5.70
CA HIS A 24 -12.72 -2.81 6.83
C HIS A 24 -11.58 -1.78 6.93
N LEU A 25 -11.09 -1.23 5.81
CA LEU A 25 -10.13 -0.11 5.82
C LEU A 25 -10.72 1.15 6.48
N ARG A 26 -12.00 1.44 6.21
CA ARG A 26 -12.72 2.54 6.88
C ARG A 26 -12.98 2.24 8.36
N LYS A 27 -13.44 1.02 8.68
CA LYS A 27 -13.81 0.65 10.06
C LYS A 27 -12.63 0.50 11.01
N LEU A 28 -11.44 0.13 10.53
CA LEU A 28 -10.26 0.04 11.40
C LEU A 28 -9.77 1.42 11.88
N ARG A 29 -10.28 2.55 11.35
CA ARG A 29 -9.73 3.89 11.62
C ARG A 29 -10.69 5.09 11.43
N GLU A 30 -11.97 5.02 11.79
CA GLU A 30 -12.75 6.27 11.83
C GLU A 30 -12.39 7.07 13.10
N PRO A 31 -12.04 8.39 13.03
CA PRO A 31 -12.29 9.35 11.95
C PRO A 31 -11.08 10.21 11.48
N ALA A 32 -9.84 10.03 11.95
CA ALA A 32 -8.79 11.04 11.70
C ALA A 32 -7.79 10.74 10.56
N GLU A 33 -7.47 9.48 10.22
CA GLU A 33 -6.27 9.19 9.40
C GLU A 33 -6.34 7.86 8.59
N GLY A 34 -7.49 7.33 8.15
CA GLY A 34 -7.60 5.99 7.53
C GLY A 34 -6.53 5.58 6.48
N MET A 35 -6.04 4.33 6.53
CA MET A 35 -5.17 3.77 5.47
C MET A 35 -6.01 3.42 4.24
N TYR A 36 -5.47 3.61 3.05
CA TYR A 36 -6.04 3.13 1.79
C TYR A 36 -4.95 2.64 0.85
N ILE A 37 -5.31 1.87 -0.16
CA ILE A 37 -4.40 1.41 -1.21
C ILE A 37 -4.49 2.37 -2.41
N ALA A 38 -3.36 2.91 -2.83
CA ALA A 38 -3.24 3.68 -4.07
C ALA A 38 -2.87 2.75 -5.23
N GLU A 39 -3.86 2.26 -5.97
CA GLU A 39 -3.68 1.20 -6.99
C GLU A 39 -3.03 1.67 -8.30
N SER A 40 -2.88 2.98 -8.52
CA SER A 40 -2.26 3.50 -9.74
C SER A 40 -1.25 4.59 -9.46
N SER A 41 -0.26 4.71 -10.35
CA SER A 41 0.75 5.78 -10.27
C SER A 41 0.11 7.17 -10.28
N ARG A 42 -1.04 7.34 -10.94
CA ARG A 42 -1.79 8.61 -10.93
C ARG A 42 -2.36 8.92 -9.54
N VAL A 43 -2.97 7.93 -8.88
CA VAL A 43 -3.52 8.08 -7.53
C VAL A 43 -2.38 8.30 -6.53
N LEU A 44 -1.31 7.53 -6.62
CA LEU A 44 -0.12 7.70 -5.77
C LEU A 44 0.47 9.12 -5.88
N ARG A 45 0.67 9.64 -7.10
CA ARG A 45 1.19 11.02 -7.29
C ARG A 45 0.26 12.06 -6.66
N ARG A 46 -1.05 11.88 -6.74
CA ARG A 46 -2.03 12.77 -6.09
C ARG A 46 -1.98 12.67 -4.58
N ALA A 47 -1.86 11.46 -4.05
CA ALA A 47 -1.72 11.23 -2.61
C ALA A 47 -0.47 11.94 -2.05
N LEU A 48 0.66 11.77 -2.74
CA LEU A 48 1.91 12.46 -2.40
C LEU A 48 1.79 13.98 -2.47
N ALA A 49 1.17 14.50 -3.54
CA ALA A 49 0.93 15.94 -3.70
C ALA A 49 0.00 16.53 -2.61
N ALA A 50 -0.90 15.72 -2.06
CA ALA A 50 -1.77 16.08 -0.94
C ALA A 50 -1.09 15.91 0.44
N GLY A 51 0.18 15.50 0.49
CA GLY A 51 0.95 15.36 1.73
C GLY A 51 0.79 14.01 2.44
N HIS A 52 0.11 13.03 1.83
CA HIS A 52 0.04 11.69 2.41
C HIS A 52 1.42 11.01 2.40
N ARG A 53 1.70 10.24 3.45
CA ARG A 53 2.94 9.48 3.60
C ARG A 53 2.69 7.99 3.34
N PRO A 54 3.27 7.41 2.27
CA PRO A 54 3.16 5.98 2.03
C PRO A 54 3.81 5.17 3.15
N ARG A 55 3.14 4.11 3.60
CA ARG A 55 3.72 3.14 4.54
C ARG A 55 4.65 2.14 3.83
N SER A 56 4.28 1.72 2.62
CA SER A 56 4.92 0.67 1.86
C SER A 56 4.57 0.80 0.38
N PHE A 57 5.32 0.08 -0.47
CA PHE A 57 5.06 -0.04 -1.90
C PHE A 57 5.09 -1.51 -2.31
N PHE A 58 4.15 -1.89 -3.18
CA PHE A 58 4.20 -3.14 -3.92
C PHE A 58 4.74 -2.86 -5.31
N LEU A 59 5.83 -3.54 -5.68
CA LEU A 59 6.51 -3.34 -6.96
C LEU A 59 6.80 -4.69 -7.58
N ALA A 60 6.65 -4.77 -8.90
CA ALA A 60 7.20 -5.89 -9.65
C ALA A 60 8.74 -5.74 -9.71
N GLU A 61 9.46 -6.85 -9.57
CA GLU A 61 10.92 -6.89 -9.51
C GLU A 61 11.61 -6.17 -10.67
N LYS A 62 11.03 -6.21 -11.87
CA LYS A 62 11.56 -5.52 -13.06
C LYS A 62 11.77 -4.01 -12.89
N TRP A 63 11.08 -3.38 -11.95
CA TRP A 63 11.19 -1.94 -11.68
C TRP A 63 12.24 -1.61 -10.62
N LEU A 64 12.86 -2.61 -9.99
CA LEU A 64 13.81 -2.39 -8.91
C LEU A 64 15.09 -1.68 -9.39
N ALA A 65 15.47 -1.88 -10.66
CA ALA A 65 16.63 -1.22 -11.26
C ALA A 65 16.44 0.30 -11.43
N ASP A 66 15.19 0.78 -11.46
CA ASP A 66 14.83 2.18 -11.72
C ASP A 66 14.41 2.92 -10.43
N LEU A 67 14.61 2.32 -9.26
CA LEU A 67 14.16 2.82 -7.95
C LEU A 67 15.18 3.77 -7.32
#